data_AF-A0AAN8GCD5-F1
#
_entry.id   AF-A0AAN8GCD5-F1
#
_cell.length_a   1.000
_cell.length_b   1.000
_cell.length_c   1.000
_cell.angle_alpha   90.00
_cell.angle_beta   90.00
_cell.angle_gamma   90.00
#
_symmetry.space_group_name_H-M   'P 1'
#
loop_
_entity.id
_entity.type
_entity.pdbx_description
1 polymer ?
#
loop_
_entity_poly.entity_id
_entity_poly.type
_entity_poly.pdbx_seq_one_letter_code
_entity_poly.pdbx_strand_id
1 'polypeptide(L)'
;MNGTIPSPKDGIVKRNTCVNARSGTDFAGTCCSITIPIDVRNCGDFVIYNLRNTPGCPMSYCVESPPLLPSAPRLIGPEIIGNRFRFACTILFPVGASDVAFDITWSFDGQPINGVPVTSITGDVRVSYLDQEHWRGNVGKTLRCHVRAFYTSMSSVKGRFSESDGYWGGIMVSPNTISVSESGDEQPVNVTCTLPVLCHHKRECAIHLTMDVQQGSWEDIVASRDCRLKLNRDDWNPVKRSAMAVTSIMATRDFVDDGDQQLLLNFNPDFSAASDIWQGYSFPGAKVITLDGITSRCYAFSDPHIRGLERIGVYHLYEEGDYIFLRNKRRAFEIHIRSWPCVGRGCICAVVIREGNDVISVDVCDNTNGITPAKLRVLSGQDVAPGTKIQRSRDGQTFMVSKGLQSFETAIKIKIF
;
A
#
# COMPACT_ATOMS: atom_id res chain seq x y z
N MET A 1 39.91 -37.63 -5.42
CA MET A 1 41.38 -37.57 -5.77
C MET A 1 42.16 -37.70 -4.49
N ASN A 2 43.36 -38.31 -4.46
CA ASN A 2 44.11 -38.35 -3.20
C ASN A 2 44.68 -36.96 -2.83
N GLY A 3 44.40 -36.50 -1.61
CA GLY A 3 44.84 -35.19 -1.13
C GLY A 3 44.08 -34.00 -1.73
N THR A 4 44.42 -32.80 -1.28
CA THR A 4 43.77 -31.55 -1.68
C THR A 4 44.34 -30.97 -2.98
N ILE A 5 43.61 -30.04 -3.58
CA ILE A 5 44.11 -29.19 -4.67
C ILE A 5 45.38 -28.47 -4.17
N PRO A 6 46.50 -28.49 -4.92
CA PRO A 6 47.73 -27.81 -4.54
C PRO A 6 47.53 -26.29 -4.40
N SER A 7 48.35 -25.63 -3.59
CA SER A 7 48.39 -24.18 -3.53
C SER A 7 48.91 -23.60 -4.85
N PRO A 8 48.56 -22.35 -5.22
CA PRO A 8 49.13 -21.71 -6.42
C PRO A 8 50.67 -21.67 -6.44
N LYS A 9 51.31 -21.73 -5.26
CA LYS A 9 52.78 -21.72 -5.11
C LYS A 9 53.42 -23.09 -5.33
N ASP A 10 52.65 -24.16 -5.26
CA ASP A 10 53.18 -25.54 -5.31
C ASP A 10 53.45 -26.01 -6.75
N GLY A 11 53.05 -25.24 -7.76
CA GLY A 11 53.27 -25.56 -9.17
C GLY A 11 52.48 -26.78 -9.63
N ILE A 12 53.14 -27.67 -10.38
CA ILE A 12 52.52 -28.91 -10.90
C ILE A 12 52.78 -30.04 -9.89
N VAL A 13 51.71 -30.60 -9.33
CA VAL A 13 51.78 -31.69 -8.34
C VAL A 13 51.13 -32.95 -8.91
N LYS A 14 51.78 -34.10 -8.73
CA LYS A 14 51.22 -35.41 -9.10
C LYS A 14 50.19 -35.87 -8.08
N ARG A 15 49.01 -36.27 -8.56
CA ARG A 15 47.90 -36.79 -7.76
C ARG A 15 47.37 -38.08 -8.38
N ASN A 16 46.91 -39.01 -7.55
CA ASN A 16 46.20 -40.20 -8.01
C ASN A 16 44.70 -39.90 -8.02
N THR A 17 44.07 -40.05 -9.18
CA THR A 17 42.62 -39.98 -9.34
C THR A 17 42.01 -41.37 -9.50
N CYS A 18 40.79 -41.50 -9.03
CA CYS A 18 40.01 -42.72 -9.17
C CYS A 18 39.37 -42.76 -10.56
N VAL A 19 39.36 -43.93 -11.17
CA VAL A 19 38.62 -44.23 -12.39
C VAL A 19 37.70 -45.40 -12.11
N ASN A 20 36.48 -45.31 -12.60
CA ASN A 20 35.55 -46.42 -12.54
C ASN A 20 35.96 -47.46 -13.60
N ALA A 21 36.11 -48.71 -13.16
CA ALA A 21 36.29 -49.84 -14.06
C ALA A 21 35.09 -50.76 -13.86
N ARG A 22 34.29 -50.96 -14.92
CA ARG A 22 33.09 -51.79 -14.87
C ARG A 22 33.43 -53.25 -14.55
N SER A 23 32.59 -53.88 -13.73
CA SER A 23 32.38 -55.33 -13.72
C SER A 23 30.87 -55.58 -13.66
N GLY A 24 30.23 -55.89 -14.79
CA GLY A 24 28.79 -56.24 -14.86
C GLY A 24 27.78 -55.10 -15.11
N THR A 25 26.49 -55.42 -14.96
CA THR A 25 25.31 -54.56 -15.22
C THR A 25 24.85 -53.73 -14.03
N ASP A 26 25.42 -53.94 -12.84
CA ASP A 26 25.03 -53.24 -11.62
C ASP A 26 25.87 -51.99 -11.38
N PHE A 27 25.21 -50.84 -11.28
CA PHE A 27 25.81 -49.56 -10.87
C PHE A 27 26.05 -49.45 -9.35
N ALA A 28 25.82 -50.54 -8.61
CA ALA A 28 25.96 -50.61 -7.17
C ALA A 28 27.40 -51.01 -6.78
N GLY A 29 28.37 -50.12 -7.00
CA GLY A 29 29.76 -50.30 -6.61
C GLY A 29 30.49 -48.98 -6.38
N THR A 30 31.52 -48.98 -5.53
CA THR A 30 32.35 -47.81 -5.23
C THR A 30 32.98 -47.26 -6.51
N CYS A 31 32.87 -45.96 -6.78
CA CYS A 31 33.38 -45.31 -8.00
C CYS A 31 34.86 -45.64 -8.28
N CYS A 32 35.68 -45.81 -7.23
CA CYS A 32 37.11 -46.06 -7.37
C CYS A 32 37.44 -47.55 -7.57
N SER A 33 37.64 -47.98 -8.82
CA SER A 33 38.10 -49.34 -9.14
C SER A 33 39.60 -49.38 -9.42
N ILE A 34 40.12 -48.36 -10.10
CA ILE A 34 41.55 -48.22 -10.42
C ILE A 34 42.00 -46.78 -10.14
N THR A 35 43.28 -46.61 -9.81
CA THR A 35 43.88 -45.28 -9.61
C THR A 35 44.87 -44.96 -10.73
N ILE A 36 44.75 -43.77 -11.32
CA ILE A 36 45.66 -43.29 -12.37
C ILE A 36 46.36 -42.02 -11.87
N PRO A 37 47.69 -41.92 -11.98
CA PRO A 37 48.40 -40.68 -11.66
C PRO A 37 48.13 -39.63 -12.73
N ILE A 38 47.76 -38.43 -12.30
CA ILE A 38 47.55 -37.23 -13.11
C ILE A 38 48.43 -36.09 -12.59
N ASP A 39 48.63 -35.07 -13.41
CA ASP A 39 49.27 -33.83 -12.98
C ASP A 39 48.21 -32.76 -12.71
N VAL A 40 48.32 -32.06 -11.58
CA VAL A 40 47.37 -31.03 -11.15
C VAL A 40 48.10 -29.73 -10.93
N ARG A 41 47.58 -28.63 -11.48
CA ARG A 41 48.10 -27.28 -11.28
C ARG A 41 46.97 -26.33 -10.90
N ASN A 42 47.15 -25.62 -9.79
CA ASN A 42 46.27 -24.54 -9.39
C ASN A 42 46.77 -23.21 -9.97
N CYS A 43 45.96 -22.55 -10.79
CA CYS A 43 46.29 -21.28 -11.45
C CYS A 43 45.71 -20.06 -10.71
N GLY A 44 45.09 -20.25 -9.54
CA GLY A 44 44.35 -19.20 -8.82
C GLY A 44 42.86 -19.28 -9.12
N ASP A 45 42.44 -18.74 -10.26
CA ASP A 45 41.02 -18.64 -10.64
C ASP A 45 40.44 -19.97 -11.14
N PHE A 46 41.31 -20.88 -11.60
CA PHE A 46 40.92 -22.20 -12.09
C PHE A 46 42.03 -23.23 -11.85
N VAL A 47 41.67 -24.51 -11.95
CA VAL A 47 42.58 -25.64 -11.75
C VAL A 47 42.65 -26.44 -13.04
N ILE A 48 43.86 -26.73 -13.52
CA ILE A 48 44.09 -27.58 -14.69
C ILE A 48 44.43 -28.99 -14.21
N TYR A 49 43.76 -29.98 -14.81
CA TYR A 49 44.01 -31.41 -14.61
C TYR A 49 44.51 -32.02 -15.92
N ASN A 50 45.75 -32.50 -15.92
CA ASN A 50 46.31 -33.25 -17.05
C ASN A 50 45.94 -34.73 -16.89
N LEU A 51 44.78 -35.11 -17.42
CA LEU A 51 44.25 -36.47 -17.34
C LEU A 51 44.95 -37.37 -18.36
N ARG A 52 45.26 -38.61 -17.97
CA ARG A 52 45.77 -39.64 -18.88
C ARG A 52 44.61 -40.39 -19.54
N ASN A 53 44.85 -41.03 -20.68
CA ASN A 53 43.86 -41.93 -21.27
C ASN A 53 43.47 -43.02 -20.25
N THR A 54 42.17 -43.28 -20.14
CA THR A 54 41.70 -44.40 -19.34
C THR A 54 42.14 -45.73 -20.00
N PRO A 55 42.38 -46.82 -19.25
CA PRO A 55 42.96 -48.03 -19.83
C PRO A 55 42.05 -48.82 -20.80
N GLY A 56 40.87 -48.29 -21.17
CA GLY A 56 39.82 -48.99 -21.89
C GLY A 56 38.42 -48.38 -21.72
N CYS A 57 37.45 -48.88 -22.49
CA CYS A 57 36.07 -48.40 -22.51
C CYS A 57 35.10 -49.42 -21.87
N PRO A 58 34.01 -48.98 -21.21
CA PRO A 58 33.62 -47.59 -20.91
C PRO A 58 34.07 -47.18 -19.49
N MET A 59 35.33 -46.73 -19.33
CA MET A 59 35.85 -46.23 -18.06
C MET A 59 35.90 -44.71 -18.01
N SER A 60 35.57 -44.12 -16.87
CA SER A 60 35.60 -42.67 -16.65
C SER A 60 36.25 -42.27 -15.32
N TYR A 61 36.83 -41.08 -15.28
CA TYR A 61 37.35 -40.51 -14.04
C TYR A 61 36.21 -40.21 -13.07
N CYS A 62 36.39 -40.62 -11.82
CA CYS A 62 35.51 -40.26 -10.72
C CYS A 62 35.70 -38.79 -10.38
N VAL A 63 34.59 -38.07 -10.36
CA VAL A 63 34.51 -36.73 -9.81
C VAL A 63 33.68 -36.84 -8.54
N GLU A 64 34.24 -36.34 -7.44
CA GLU A 64 33.47 -36.15 -6.22
C GLU A 64 32.54 -34.95 -6.47
N SER A 65 31.27 -35.23 -6.76
CA SER A 65 30.23 -34.22 -6.85
C SER A 65 29.52 -34.09 -5.50
N PRO A 66 29.19 -32.88 -5.05
CA PRO A 66 28.32 -32.73 -3.90
C PRO A 66 26.93 -33.32 -4.20
N PRO A 67 26.19 -33.75 -3.17
CA PRO A 67 24.83 -34.25 -3.35
C PRO A 67 23.96 -33.17 -3.99
N LEU A 68 23.17 -33.55 -4.99
CA LEU A 68 22.23 -32.66 -5.65
C LEU A 68 20.96 -32.56 -4.82
N LEU A 69 20.48 -31.34 -4.61
CA LEU A 69 19.16 -31.12 -4.03
C LEU A 69 18.09 -31.57 -5.05
N PRO A 70 17.17 -32.48 -4.69
CA PRO A 70 16.14 -32.96 -5.61
C PRO A 70 15.20 -31.85 -6.08
N SER A 71 14.99 -30.84 -5.24
CA SER A 71 14.16 -29.68 -5.52
C SER A 71 14.58 -28.49 -4.65
N ALA A 72 14.11 -27.31 -5.01
CA ALA A 72 14.33 -26.09 -4.24
C ALA A 72 13.76 -26.22 -2.82
N PRO A 73 14.40 -25.61 -1.81
CA PRO A 73 13.83 -25.54 -0.46
C PRO A 73 12.52 -24.74 -0.48
N ARG A 74 11.65 -25.01 0.48
CA ARG A 74 10.35 -24.32 0.63
C ARG A 74 10.39 -23.35 1.80
N LEU A 75 9.99 -22.11 1.55
CA LEU A 75 9.80 -21.11 2.58
C LEU A 75 8.37 -21.20 3.14
N ILE A 76 8.26 -21.52 4.42
CA ILE A 76 6.98 -21.64 5.12
C ILE A 76 6.90 -20.54 6.17
N GLY A 77 5.77 -19.85 6.24
CA GLY A 77 5.52 -18.80 7.22
C GLY A 77 4.79 -17.61 6.62
N PRO A 78 4.53 -16.58 7.43
CA PRO A 78 4.91 -16.47 8.84
C PRO A 78 4.09 -17.40 9.74
N GLU A 79 4.77 -18.16 10.61
CA GLU A 79 4.16 -19.01 11.64
C GLU A 79 4.16 -18.26 12.98
N ILE A 80 2.98 -18.10 13.60
CA ILE A 80 2.85 -17.40 14.89
C ILE A 80 3.12 -18.39 16.04
N ILE A 81 4.09 -18.05 16.90
CA ILE A 81 4.47 -18.83 18.08
C ILE A 81 4.42 -17.93 19.31
N GLY A 82 3.38 -18.13 20.13
CA GLY A 82 3.11 -17.30 21.29
C GLY A 82 2.86 -15.84 20.90
N ASN A 83 3.87 -14.98 21.10
CA ASN A 83 3.80 -13.56 20.79
C ASN A 83 4.87 -13.10 19.78
N ARG A 84 5.41 -14.05 19.03
CA ARG A 84 6.40 -13.84 17.98
C ARG A 84 5.97 -14.60 16.75
N PHE A 85 6.57 -14.31 15.60
CA PHE A 85 6.46 -15.17 14.43
C PHE A 85 7.85 -15.57 13.92
N ARG A 86 7.87 -16.62 13.10
CA ARG A 86 9.09 -17.07 12.42
C ARG A 86 8.77 -17.61 11.03
N PHE A 87 9.83 -17.77 10.24
CA PHE A 87 9.80 -18.47 8.97
C PHE A 87 10.60 -19.76 9.07
N ALA A 88 10.19 -20.77 8.34
CA ALA A 88 10.84 -22.07 8.26
C ALA A 88 11.32 -22.33 6.83
N CYS A 89 12.60 -22.62 6.68
CA CYS A 89 13.19 -23.09 5.43
C CYS A 89 13.20 -24.61 5.46
N THR A 90 12.33 -25.24 4.67
CA THR A 90 12.16 -26.70 4.64
C THR A 90 12.92 -27.30 3.46
N ILE A 91 13.80 -28.25 3.74
CA ILE A 91 14.64 -28.94 2.77
C ILE A 91 13.92 -30.18 2.29
N LEU A 92 13.62 -30.24 0.99
CA LEU A 92 12.98 -31.38 0.35
C LEU A 92 14.05 -32.43 -0.07
N PHE A 93 14.65 -33.08 0.94
CA PHE A 93 15.67 -34.12 0.74
C PHE A 93 15.29 -35.40 1.51
N PRO A 94 15.48 -36.61 0.92
CA PRO A 94 15.15 -37.87 1.57
C PRO A 94 15.75 -38.03 2.98
N VAL A 95 14.99 -38.63 3.89
CA VAL A 95 15.47 -39.06 5.21
C VAL A 95 16.23 -40.38 5.09
N GLY A 96 17.15 -40.66 6.02
CA GLY A 96 18.00 -41.85 6.01
C GLY A 96 19.35 -41.68 5.29
N ALA A 97 19.64 -40.49 4.76
CA ALA A 97 20.94 -40.13 4.20
C ALA A 97 21.81 -39.45 5.28
N SER A 98 22.35 -40.25 6.21
CA SER A 98 23.10 -39.75 7.37
C SER A 98 24.45 -39.12 7.03
N ASP A 99 24.98 -39.38 5.83
CA ASP A 99 26.23 -38.83 5.33
C ASP A 99 26.06 -37.46 4.65
N VAL A 100 24.84 -36.96 4.51
CA VAL A 100 24.53 -35.66 3.88
C VAL A 100 24.28 -34.58 4.94
N ALA A 101 24.83 -33.40 4.70
CA ALA A 101 24.64 -32.20 5.49
C ALA A 101 24.22 -31.02 4.61
N PHE A 102 23.62 -30.01 5.23
CA PHE A 102 23.08 -28.84 4.53
C PHE A 102 23.56 -27.56 5.19
N ASP A 103 24.02 -26.62 4.37
CA ASP A 103 24.23 -25.23 4.78
C ASP A 103 23.02 -24.41 4.39
N ILE A 104 22.50 -23.63 5.33
CA ILE A 104 21.36 -22.74 5.14
C ILE A 104 21.78 -21.30 5.42
N THR A 105 21.42 -20.40 4.53
CA THR A 105 21.53 -18.95 4.73
C THR A 105 20.25 -18.25 4.27
N TRP A 106 20.11 -16.99 4.66
CA TRP A 106 18.90 -16.19 4.46
C TRP A 106 19.24 -14.86 3.81
N SER A 107 18.30 -14.31 3.05
CA SER A 107 18.48 -13.02 2.38
C SER A 107 17.18 -12.22 2.30
N PHE A 108 17.32 -10.90 2.31
CA PHE A 108 16.26 -9.97 1.89
C PHE A 108 16.65 -9.33 0.56
N ASP A 109 15.77 -9.42 -0.45
CA ASP A 109 16.01 -8.93 -1.82
C ASP A 109 17.36 -9.40 -2.42
N GLY A 110 17.73 -10.65 -2.12
CA GLY A 110 18.99 -11.27 -2.56
C GLY A 110 20.23 -10.86 -1.76
N GLN A 111 20.11 -9.93 -0.81
CA GLN A 111 21.23 -9.53 0.05
C GLN A 111 21.25 -10.36 1.34
N PRO A 112 22.41 -10.93 1.73
CA PRO A 112 22.52 -11.76 2.93
C PRO A 112 22.24 -10.94 4.20
N ILE A 113 21.63 -11.57 5.20
CA ILE A 113 21.31 -10.91 6.47
C ILE A 113 22.58 -10.74 7.30
N ASN A 114 22.89 -9.50 7.68
CA ASN A 114 24.04 -9.22 8.55
C ASN A 114 23.83 -9.83 9.94
N GLY A 115 24.87 -10.48 10.48
CA GLY A 115 24.83 -11.12 11.79
C GLY A 115 24.12 -12.48 11.86
N VAL A 116 23.57 -13.00 10.75
CA VAL A 116 23.02 -14.36 10.67
C VAL A 116 24.05 -15.28 10.02
N PRO A 117 24.73 -16.16 10.80
CA PRO A 117 25.72 -17.07 10.23
C PRO A 117 25.04 -18.17 9.41
N VAL A 118 25.82 -18.77 8.51
CA VAL A 118 25.41 -19.99 7.80
C VAL A 118 25.15 -21.08 8.84
N THR A 119 23.94 -21.62 8.83
CA THR A 119 23.54 -22.72 9.72
C THR A 119 23.80 -24.04 9.03
N SER A 120 24.64 -24.90 9.61
CA SER A 120 24.87 -26.25 9.10
C SER A 120 24.04 -27.25 9.89
N ILE A 121 23.20 -28.04 9.20
CA ILE A 121 22.41 -29.13 9.81
C ILE A 121 22.81 -30.48 9.24
N THR A 122 22.75 -31.52 10.06
CA THR A 122 23.20 -32.89 9.74
C THR A 122 22.13 -33.92 10.10
N GLY A 123 22.28 -35.15 9.60
CA GLY A 123 21.37 -36.25 9.92
C GLY A 123 20.02 -36.10 9.21
N ASP A 124 18.91 -36.29 9.92
CA ASP A 124 17.55 -36.20 9.37
C ASP A 124 16.84 -34.87 9.63
N VAL A 125 17.53 -33.88 10.21
CA VAL A 125 16.98 -32.53 10.37
C VAL A 125 16.88 -31.88 8.98
N ARG A 126 15.68 -31.40 8.64
CA ARG A 126 15.37 -30.82 7.31
C ARG A 126 14.73 -29.43 7.39
N VAL A 127 14.83 -28.76 8.53
CA VAL A 127 14.23 -27.45 8.73
C VAL A 127 15.18 -26.53 9.48
N SER A 128 15.24 -25.27 9.04
CA SER A 128 15.92 -24.18 9.74
C SER A 128 14.94 -23.01 9.88
N TYR A 129 15.08 -22.22 10.94
CA TYR A 129 14.14 -21.16 11.28
C TYR A 129 14.80 -19.78 11.25
N LEU A 130 14.03 -18.77 10.86
CA LEU A 130 14.39 -17.36 10.97
C LEU A 130 13.32 -16.61 11.77
N ASP A 131 13.70 -16.08 12.92
CA ASP A 131 12.79 -15.38 13.82
C ASP A 131 12.52 -13.93 13.39
N GLN A 132 11.40 -13.37 13.87
CA GLN A 132 10.91 -12.04 13.49
C GLN A 132 11.93 -10.89 13.63
N GLU A 133 12.92 -11.00 14.51
CA GLU A 133 13.86 -9.92 14.87
C GLU A 133 14.66 -9.42 13.65
N HIS A 134 14.93 -10.32 12.70
CA HIS A 134 15.64 -10.02 11.46
C HIS A 134 14.81 -9.18 10.47
N TRP A 135 13.51 -8.99 10.72
CA TRP A 135 12.68 -8.05 9.95
C TRP A 135 12.94 -6.58 10.31
N ARG A 136 13.61 -6.28 11.44
CA ARG A 136 13.98 -4.89 11.77
C ARG A 136 14.84 -4.28 10.66
N GLY A 137 14.36 -3.22 10.03
CA GLY A 137 15.02 -2.57 8.88
C GLY A 137 14.91 -3.35 7.56
N ASN A 138 14.15 -4.45 7.53
CA ASN A 138 13.94 -5.28 6.34
C ASN A 138 12.45 -5.45 5.98
N VAL A 139 11.53 -4.81 6.71
CA VAL A 139 10.13 -4.69 6.29
C VAL A 139 10.06 -3.98 4.93
N GLY A 140 9.18 -4.45 4.04
CA GLY A 140 9.06 -4.02 2.65
C GLY A 140 9.94 -4.79 1.67
N LYS A 141 10.74 -5.76 2.14
CA LYS A 141 11.62 -6.60 1.31
C LYS A 141 11.10 -8.02 1.16
N THR A 142 11.67 -8.77 0.23
CA THR A 142 11.35 -10.18 -0.03
C THR A 142 12.34 -11.10 0.66
N LEU A 143 11.85 -11.90 1.62
CA LEU A 143 12.64 -12.93 2.30
C LEU A 143 12.79 -14.16 1.41
N ARG A 144 14.01 -14.71 1.35
CA ARG A 144 14.32 -16.02 0.73
C ARG A 144 15.31 -16.79 1.59
N CYS A 145 15.23 -18.12 1.56
CA CYS A 145 16.26 -18.99 2.12
C CYS A 145 17.05 -19.70 1.02
N HIS A 146 18.31 -19.99 1.30
CA HIS A 146 19.27 -20.57 0.38
C HIS A 146 19.88 -21.80 1.02
N VAL A 147 19.80 -22.93 0.32
CA VAL A 147 20.28 -24.22 0.83
C VAL A 147 21.28 -24.82 -0.15
N ARG A 148 22.41 -25.31 0.36
CA ARG A 148 23.33 -26.17 -0.40
C ARG A 148 23.61 -27.44 0.38
N ALA A 149 23.78 -28.54 -0.33
CA ALA A 149 24.09 -29.83 0.26
C ALA A 149 25.57 -30.19 0.09
N PHE A 150 26.11 -30.97 1.01
CA PHE A 150 27.48 -31.49 1.00
C PHE A 150 27.56 -32.81 1.75
N TYR A 151 28.55 -33.64 1.45
CA TYR A 151 28.81 -34.85 2.23
C TYR A 151 29.58 -34.49 3.50
N THR A 152 29.18 -35.04 4.65
CA THR A 152 29.82 -34.85 5.95
C THR A 152 31.29 -35.27 5.95
N SER A 153 31.64 -36.31 5.18
CA SER A 153 33.01 -36.79 4.97
C SER A 153 33.88 -35.82 4.15
N MET A 154 33.28 -34.88 3.42
CA MET A 154 33.94 -33.94 2.52
C MET A 154 33.33 -32.54 2.61
N SER A 155 33.49 -31.91 3.78
CA SER A 155 32.96 -30.56 4.04
C SER A 155 33.54 -29.45 3.17
N SER A 156 34.66 -29.67 2.48
CA SER A 156 35.29 -28.71 1.56
C SER A 156 34.63 -28.65 0.17
N VAL A 157 33.90 -29.69 -0.24
CA VAL A 157 33.22 -29.77 -1.53
C VAL A 157 31.72 -29.61 -1.30
N LYS A 158 31.24 -28.38 -1.50
CA LYS A 158 29.84 -28.02 -1.27
C LYS A 158 29.11 -27.74 -2.58
N GLY A 159 27.83 -28.09 -2.62
CA GLY A 159 26.94 -27.76 -3.73
C GLY A 159 26.74 -26.26 -3.91
N ARG A 160 26.09 -25.90 -5.02
CA ARG A 160 25.58 -24.54 -5.21
C ARG A 160 24.38 -24.30 -4.30
N PHE A 161 24.16 -23.05 -3.93
CA PHE A 161 22.94 -22.66 -3.25
C PHE A 161 21.74 -22.77 -4.20
N SER A 162 20.70 -23.45 -3.71
CA SER A 162 19.37 -23.47 -4.28
C SER A 162 18.49 -22.54 -3.45
N GLU A 163 17.76 -21.66 -4.12
CA GLU A 163 16.94 -20.62 -3.51
C GLU A 163 15.48 -21.08 -3.38
N SER A 164 14.82 -20.68 -2.29
CA SER A 164 13.39 -20.92 -2.06
C SER A 164 12.48 -19.99 -2.86
N ASP A 165 11.18 -20.26 -2.79
CA ASP A 165 10.16 -19.24 -3.02
C ASP A 165 10.36 -18.03 -2.08
N GLY A 166 9.89 -16.87 -2.54
CA GLY A 166 10.04 -15.60 -1.83
C GLY A 166 8.78 -15.18 -1.08
N TYR A 167 8.97 -14.56 0.08
CA TYR A 167 7.87 -13.97 0.85
C TYR A 167 8.08 -12.46 1.04
N TRP A 168 7.20 -11.66 0.45
CA TRP A 168 7.21 -10.21 0.66
C TRP A 168 6.49 -9.86 1.96
N GLY A 169 7.20 -9.21 2.89
CA GLY A 169 6.66 -8.84 4.20
C GLY A 169 6.58 -7.32 4.36
N GLY A 170 5.38 -6.76 4.37
CA GLY A 170 5.18 -5.31 4.49
C GLY A 170 3.70 -4.90 4.48
N ILE A 171 3.47 -3.61 4.28
CA ILE A 171 2.13 -3.02 4.12
C ILE A 171 2.01 -2.43 2.73
N MET A 172 0.90 -2.70 2.05
CA MET A 172 0.60 -2.19 0.71
C MET A 172 -0.82 -1.64 0.61
N VAL A 173 -1.00 -0.63 -0.23
CA VAL A 173 -2.30 -0.01 -0.54
C VAL A 173 -2.81 -0.52 -1.88
N SER A 174 -4.09 -0.84 -1.96
CA SER A 174 -4.76 -1.28 -3.19
C SER A 174 -6.15 -0.64 -3.34
N PRO A 175 -6.51 -0.12 -4.53
CA PRO A 175 -5.67 -0.04 -5.73
C PRO A 175 -4.58 1.05 -5.61
N ASN A 176 -3.57 1.01 -6.49
CA ASN A 176 -2.49 2.01 -6.51
C ASN A 176 -2.90 3.34 -7.18
N THR A 177 -3.96 3.32 -7.99
CA THR A 177 -4.62 4.49 -8.56
C THR A 177 -6.10 4.38 -8.28
N ILE A 178 -6.70 5.43 -7.71
CA ILE A 178 -8.11 5.52 -7.37
C ILE A 178 -8.69 6.73 -8.09
N SER A 179 -9.80 6.55 -8.79
CA SER A 179 -10.54 7.67 -9.39
C SER A 179 -11.82 7.89 -8.61
N VAL A 180 -11.98 9.09 -8.06
CA VAL A 180 -13.17 9.54 -7.35
C VAL A 180 -13.83 10.65 -8.15
N SER A 181 -15.16 10.63 -8.28
CA SER A 181 -15.89 11.73 -8.90
C SER A 181 -16.66 12.50 -7.84
N GLU A 182 -16.76 13.82 -7.97
CA GLU A 182 -17.60 14.64 -7.09
C GLU A 182 -19.07 14.21 -7.15
N SER A 183 -19.52 13.69 -8.30
CA SER A 183 -20.87 13.18 -8.50
C SER A 183 -21.02 11.68 -8.18
N GLY A 184 -19.91 11.01 -7.82
CA GLY A 184 -19.85 9.56 -7.64
C GLY A 184 -20.04 9.10 -6.19
N ASP A 185 -20.04 7.77 -6.05
CA ASP A 185 -20.03 7.09 -4.75
C ASP A 185 -18.60 6.94 -4.21
N GLU A 186 -18.51 6.68 -2.91
CA GLU A 186 -17.25 6.42 -2.21
C GLU A 186 -16.49 5.23 -2.82
N GLN A 187 -15.17 5.34 -2.90
CA GLN A 187 -14.29 4.29 -3.40
C GLN A 187 -13.53 3.61 -2.26
N PRO A 188 -13.49 2.27 -2.21
CA PRO A 188 -12.77 1.55 -1.18
C PRO A 188 -11.25 1.61 -1.39
N VAL A 189 -10.53 1.77 -0.29
CA VAL A 189 -9.07 1.72 -0.23
C VAL A 189 -8.68 0.64 0.77
N ASN A 190 -7.99 -0.38 0.28
CA ASN A 190 -7.59 -1.53 1.06
C ASN A 190 -6.12 -1.39 1.45
N VAL A 191 -5.84 -1.44 2.75
CA VAL A 191 -4.48 -1.50 3.30
C VAL A 191 -4.23 -2.91 3.79
N THR A 192 -3.33 -3.62 3.12
CA THR A 192 -3.03 -5.04 3.41
C THR A 192 -1.65 -5.17 4.02
N CYS A 193 -1.58 -5.88 5.14
CA CYS A 193 -0.34 -6.22 5.84
C CYS A 193 -0.05 -7.72 5.69
N THR A 194 1.16 -8.08 5.30
CA THR A 194 1.60 -9.48 5.13
C THR A 194 2.48 -9.98 6.27
N LEU A 195 2.64 -9.22 7.35
CA LEU A 195 3.32 -9.70 8.56
C LEU A 195 2.36 -9.65 9.76
N PRO A 196 2.39 -10.65 10.67
CA PRO A 196 1.54 -10.64 11.84
C PRO A 196 1.79 -9.41 12.72
N VAL A 197 0.71 -8.71 13.08
CA VAL A 197 0.76 -7.62 14.07
C VAL A 197 0.70 -8.24 15.47
N LEU A 198 1.85 -8.29 16.15
CA LEU A 198 2.00 -8.89 17.48
C LEU A 198 2.52 -7.87 18.49
N CYS A 199 2.00 -7.89 19.72
CA CYS A 199 2.28 -6.91 20.78
C CYS A 199 2.42 -7.59 22.14
N HIS A 200 3.25 -7.05 23.04
CA HIS A 200 3.43 -7.61 24.39
C HIS A 200 2.14 -7.57 25.23
N HIS A 201 1.31 -6.55 25.07
CA HIS A 201 0.01 -6.42 25.74
C HIS A 201 -1.14 -6.72 24.77
N LYS A 202 -2.15 -7.45 25.24
CA LYS A 202 -3.31 -7.85 24.42
C LYS A 202 -4.34 -6.72 24.22
N ARG A 203 -4.40 -5.75 25.13
CA ARG A 203 -5.32 -4.61 25.00
C ARG A 203 -4.72 -3.64 23.99
N GLU A 204 -5.46 -3.35 22.92
CA GLU A 204 -5.10 -2.37 21.88
C GLU A 204 -3.85 -2.74 21.05
N CYS A 205 -3.71 -4.02 20.67
CA CYS A 205 -2.63 -4.46 19.80
C CYS A 205 -2.91 -4.15 18.32
N ALA A 206 -2.47 -2.98 17.88
CA ALA A 206 -2.62 -2.55 16.49
C ALA A 206 -1.47 -1.66 16.00
N ILE A 207 -1.31 -1.61 14.69
CA ILE A 207 -0.59 -0.52 14.00
C ILE A 207 -1.63 0.53 13.64
N HIS A 208 -1.49 1.74 14.16
CA HIS A 208 -2.35 2.86 13.82
C HIS A 208 -1.75 3.60 12.62
N LEU A 209 -2.58 3.80 11.59
CA LEU A 209 -2.20 4.48 10.36
C LEU A 209 -3.13 5.68 10.19
N THR A 210 -2.56 6.88 10.11
CA THR A 210 -3.30 8.10 9.79
C THR A 210 -3.14 8.43 8.33
N MET A 211 -4.27 8.65 7.69
CA MET A 211 -4.38 9.10 6.32
C MET A 211 -3.80 10.52 6.19
N ASP A 212 -2.92 10.70 5.22
CA ASP A 212 -2.25 11.97 4.93
C ASP A 212 -2.30 12.25 3.44
N VAL A 213 -2.81 13.42 3.04
CA VAL A 213 -2.88 13.81 1.63
C VAL A 213 -1.78 14.82 1.38
N GLN A 214 -0.80 14.42 0.58
CA GLN A 214 0.27 15.34 0.19
C GLN A 214 -0.18 16.17 -1.01
N GLN A 215 0.08 17.49 -0.93
CA GLN A 215 -0.19 18.57 -1.90
C GLN A 215 -1.39 19.47 -1.55
N GLY A 216 -1.33 20.70 -2.06
CA GLY A 216 -2.12 21.87 -1.64
C GLY A 216 -3.63 21.84 -1.93
N SER A 217 -4.17 20.73 -2.43
CA SER A 217 -5.60 20.53 -2.69
C SER A 217 -6.17 19.36 -1.88
N TRP A 218 -5.71 19.23 -0.62
CA TRP A 218 -6.28 18.26 0.34
C TRP A 218 -7.78 18.49 0.60
N GLU A 219 -8.30 19.67 0.25
CA GLU A 219 -9.73 20.00 0.35
C GLU A 219 -10.59 19.19 -0.64
N ASP A 220 -10.02 18.59 -1.69
CA ASP A 220 -10.78 17.91 -2.77
C ASP A 220 -11.05 16.43 -2.48
N ILE A 221 -10.54 15.89 -1.37
CA ILE A 221 -10.78 14.51 -0.96
C ILE A 221 -11.16 14.47 0.51
N VAL A 222 -12.16 13.66 0.83
CA VAL A 222 -12.56 13.38 2.20
C VAL A 222 -12.64 11.87 2.44
N ALA A 223 -12.18 11.43 3.61
CA ALA A 223 -12.46 10.09 4.10
C ALA A 223 -13.92 10.04 4.54
N SER A 224 -14.71 9.10 4.01
CA SER A 224 -16.16 9.03 4.31
C SER A 224 -16.45 8.82 5.79
N ARG A 225 -15.57 8.09 6.49
CA ARG A 225 -15.77 7.70 7.90
C ARG A 225 -14.63 8.17 8.78
N ASP A 226 -13.55 7.38 8.82
CA ASP A 226 -12.40 7.61 9.66
C ASP A 226 -11.15 7.77 8.79
N CYS A 227 -10.39 8.82 9.06
CA CYS A 227 -9.05 9.02 8.50
C CYS A 227 -7.97 8.22 9.26
N ARG A 228 -8.36 7.45 10.28
CA ARG A 228 -7.47 6.61 11.09
C ARG A 228 -7.82 5.14 10.92
N LEU A 229 -6.89 4.39 10.34
CA LEU A 229 -6.97 2.95 10.17
C LEU A 229 -6.22 2.23 11.28
N LYS A 230 -6.67 1.02 11.60
CA LYS A 230 -6.00 0.11 12.53
C LYS A 230 -5.82 -1.23 11.85
N LEU A 231 -4.58 -1.71 11.79
CA LEU A 231 -4.28 -3.10 11.47
C LEU A 231 -4.18 -3.85 12.80
N ASN A 232 -5.25 -4.52 13.22
CA ASN A 232 -5.25 -5.24 14.49
C ASN A 232 -4.63 -6.62 14.38
N ARG A 233 -4.14 -7.13 15.51
CA ARG A 233 -3.72 -8.52 15.67
C ARG A 233 -4.81 -9.52 15.26
N ASP A 234 -6.06 -9.25 15.64
CA ASP A 234 -7.17 -10.19 15.48
C ASP A 234 -7.68 -10.29 14.03
N ASP A 235 -7.29 -9.33 13.17
CA ASP A 235 -7.64 -9.31 11.74
C ASP A 235 -6.74 -10.24 10.90
N TRP A 236 -5.75 -10.90 11.52
CA TRP A 236 -4.82 -11.79 10.83
C TRP A 236 -5.50 -13.07 10.32
N ASN A 237 -5.49 -13.25 9.02
CA ASN A 237 -5.95 -14.48 8.38
C ASN A 237 -4.76 -15.45 8.15
N PRO A 238 -4.70 -16.61 8.83
CA PRO A 238 -3.57 -17.53 8.73
C PRO A 238 -3.50 -18.25 7.36
N VAL A 239 -4.62 -18.37 6.65
CA VAL A 239 -4.68 -19.03 5.32
C VAL A 239 -4.18 -18.07 4.25
N LYS A 240 -4.68 -16.82 4.25
CA LYS A 240 -4.25 -15.77 3.32
C LYS A 240 -2.90 -15.17 3.68
N ARG A 241 -2.44 -15.39 4.92
CA ARG A 241 -1.22 -14.80 5.51
C ARG A 241 -1.22 -13.27 5.39
N SER A 242 -2.35 -12.67 5.73
CA SER A 242 -2.52 -11.23 5.70
C SER A 242 -3.56 -10.74 6.71
N ALA A 243 -3.39 -9.49 7.15
CA ALA A 243 -4.40 -8.69 7.82
C ALA A 243 -4.76 -7.51 6.92
N MET A 244 -6.03 -7.07 6.95
CA MET A 244 -6.51 -6.02 6.06
C MET A 244 -7.34 -4.99 6.83
N ALA A 245 -7.06 -3.72 6.59
CA ALA A 245 -7.91 -2.60 6.99
C ALA A 245 -8.49 -1.95 5.74
N VAL A 246 -9.74 -1.49 5.83
CA VAL A 246 -10.47 -0.87 4.72
C VAL A 246 -10.93 0.51 5.15
N THR A 247 -10.70 1.51 4.31
CA THR A 247 -11.35 2.82 4.39
C THR A 247 -12.03 3.13 3.06
N SER A 248 -12.84 4.18 3.02
CA SER A 248 -13.43 4.69 1.80
C SER A 248 -13.17 6.18 1.67
N ILE A 249 -12.84 6.59 0.45
CA ILE A 249 -12.58 8.00 0.10
C ILE A 249 -13.58 8.46 -0.95
N MET A 250 -13.91 9.74 -0.93
CA MET A 250 -14.72 10.38 -1.96
C MET A 250 -14.14 11.74 -2.32
N ALA A 251 -14.45 12.22 -3.52
CA ALA A 251 -14.14 13.58 -3.90
C ALA A 251 -15.02 14.54 -3.08
N THR A 252 -14.45 15.63 -2.59
CA THR A 252 -15.21 16.72 -2.00
C THR A 252 -16.08 17.35 -3.07
N ARG A 253 -17.33 17.68 -2.75
CA ARG A 253 -18.23 18.40 -3.65
C ARG A 253 -18.06 19.88 -3.41
N ASP A 254 -17.06 20.49 -4.03
CA ASP A 254 -16.71 21.89 -3.74
C ASP A 254 -17.49 22.88 -4.63
N PHE A 255 -18.21 22.38 -5.63
CA PHE A 255 -18.96 23.15 -6.63
C PHE A 255 -18.09 24.10 -7.45
N VAL A 256 -16.78 23.87 -7.52
CA VAL A 256 -15.82 24.55 -8.39
C VAL A 256 -15.54 23.63 -9.58
N ASP A 257 -15.31 24.21 -10.76
CA ASP A 257 -14.82 23.47 -11.93
C ASP A 257 -13.34 23.86 -11.99
N ASP A 258 -12.53 23.12 -11.23
CA ASP A 258 -11.08 23.34 -11.12
C ASP A 258 -10.28 22.30 -11.91
N GLY A 259 -10.96 21.36 -12.57
CA GLY A 259 -10.42 20.32 -13.41
C GLY A 259 -9.79 19.18 -12.61
N ASP A 260 -9.59 18.05 -13.29
CA ASP A 260 -9.08 16.82 -12.67
C ASP A 260 -7.75 17.06 -11.90
N GLN A 261 -7.81 16.92 -10.57
CA GLN A 261 -6.63 17.02 -9.71
C GLN A 261 -5.98 15.66 -9.50
N GLN A 262 -4.66 15.68 -9.27
CA GLN A 262 -3.90 14.48 -8.93
C GLN A 262 -3.29 14.63 -7.54
N LEU A 263 -3.73 13.79 -6.63
CA LEU A 263 -3.36 13.82 -5.22
C LEU A 263 -2.61 12.54 -4.84
N LEU A 264 -1.74 12.64 -3.84
CA LEU A 264 -1.04 11.47 -3.30
C LEU A 264 -1.55 11.17 -1.90
N LEU A 265 -2.23 10.02 -1.78
CA LEU A 265 -2.80 9.52 -0.55
C LEU A 265 -1.81 8.62 0.18
N ASN A 266 -1.23 9.10 1.28
CA ASN A 266 -0.29 8.38 2.11
C ASN A 266 -0.93 7.90 3.43
N PHE A 267 -0.25 6.98 4.09
CA PHE A 267 -0.63 6.45 5.40
C PHE A 267 0.58 6.50 6.32
N ASN A 268 0.55 7.42 7.28
CA ASN A 268 1.64 7.62 8.23
C ASN A 268 1.37 6.82 9.51
N PRO A 269 2.34 6.03 10.01
CA PRO A 269 2.20 5.36 11.29
C PRO A 269 2.29 6.37 12.44
N ASP A 270 1.20 6.54 13.20
CA ASP A 270 1.12 7.49 14.33
C ASP A 270 1.75 6.91 15.60
N PHE A 271 1.27 5.73 16.00
CA PHE A 271 1.68 5.01 17.19
C PHE A 271 1.41 3.52 16.96
N SER A 272 2.31 2.67 17.45
CA SER A 272 2.20 1.23 17.29
C SER A 272 2.54 0.54 18.60
N ALA A 273 1.59 -0.24 19.12
CA ALA A 273 1.87 -1.19 20.20
C ALA A 273 2.54 -2.47 19.67
N ALA A 274 2.67 -2.60 18.35
CA ALA A 274 3.25 -3.75 17.70
C ALA A 274 4.78 -3.81 17.87
N SER A 275 5.34 -4.97 17.52
CA SER A 275 6.78 -5.22 17.51
C SER A 275 7.59 -4.09 16.85
N ASP A 276 8.79 -3.86 17.35
CA ASP A 276 9.69 -2.79 16.86
C ASP A 276 10.24 -3.02 15.45
N ILE A 277 9.94 -4.16 14.82
CA ILE A 277 10.22 -4.40 13.40
C ILE A 277 9.59 -3.35 12.49
N TRP A 278 8.50 -2.72 12.93
CA TRP A 278 7.76 -1.69 12.19
C TRP A 278 8.35 -0.28 12.33
N GLN A 279 9.33 -0.07 13.23
CA GLN A 279 9.90 1.25 13.47
C GLN A 279 10.64 1.78 12.23
N GLY A 280 10.31 3.00 11.82
CA GLY A 280 10.92 3.67 10.65
C GLY A 280 10.49 3.10 9.31
N TYR A 281 9.56 2.14 9.27
CA TYR A 281 9.03 1.62 8.02
C TYR A 281 7.99 2.58 7.42
N SER A 282 8.18 2.92 6.14
CA SER A 282 7.23 3.67 5.32
C SER A 282 6.92 2.87 4.06
N PHE A 283 5.71 3.01 3.54
CA PHE A 283 5.26 2.33 2.33
C PHE A 283 4.58 3.32 1.38
N PRO A 284 4.57 3.04 0.06
CA PRO A 284 3.93 3.92 -0.90
C PRO A 284 2.41 3.94 -0.69
N GLY A 285 1.86 5.14 -0.81
CA GLY A 285 0.43 5.39 -0.83
C GLY A 285 -0.25 5.01 -2.15
N ALA A 286 -1.42 5.60 -2.38
CA ALA A 286 -2.15 5.50 -3.64
C ALA A 286 -2.24 6.86 -4.34
N LYS A 287 -2.19 6.86 -5.67
CA LYS A 287 -2.51 8.04 -6.47
C LYS A 287 -4.02 8.19 -6.52
N VAL A 288 -4.53 9.38 -6.22
CA VAL A 288 -5.95 9.69 -6.35
C VAL A 288 -6.15 10.70 -7.46
N ILE A 289 -7.15 10.45 -8.30
CA ILE A 289 -7.59 11.34 -9.37
C ILE A 289 -9.01 11.77 -9.01
N THR A 290 -9.21 13.07 -8.81
CA THR A 290 -10.55 13.65 -8.69
C THR A 290 -11.08 13.94 -10.09
N LEU A 291 -12.35 13.65 -10.32
CA LEU A 291 -13.05 13.89 -11.58
C LEU A 291 -14.21 14.83 -11.31
N ASP A 292 -14.23 15.95 -12.02
CA ASP A 292 -15.26 16.97 -11.84
C ASP A 292 -16.65 16.41 -12.10
N GLY A 293 -17.57 16.72 -11.19
CA GLY A 293 -18.98 16.41 -11.35
C GLY A 293 -19.67 17.50 -12.17
N ILE A 294 -20.73 17.12 -12.90
CA ILE A 294 -21.60 18.15 -13.50
C ILE A 294 -22.30 18.88 -12.35
N THR A 295 -21.85 20.11 -12.06
CA THR A 295 -22.46 20.98 -11.06
C THR A 295 -23.40 21.97 -11.75
N SER A 296 -24.71 21.71 -11.66
CA SER A 296 -25.71 22.67 -12.15
C SER A 296 -25.83 23.87 -11.21
N ARG A 297 -25.60 25.08 -11.74
CA ARG A 297 -25.69 26.34 -11.00
C ARG A 297 -26.90 27.16 -11.46
N CYS A 298 -27.63 27.72 -10.48
CA CYS A 298 -28.72 28.65 -10.71
C CYS A 298 -28.27 30.05 -10.29
N TYR A 299 -28.52 31.08 -11.11
CA TYR A 299 -28.10 32.45 -10.83
C TYR A 299 -29.25 33.42 -11.02
N ALA A 300 -29.30 34.45 -10.17
CA ALA A 300 -30.16 35.60 -10.32
C ALA A 300 -29.33 36.87 -10.18
N PHE A 301 -29.49 37.80 -11.12
CA PHE A 301 -28.86 39.11 -11.10
C PHE A 301 -29.89 40.17 -10.70
N SER A 302 -29.42 41.28 -10.12
CA SER A 302 -30.29 42.39 -9.71
C SER A 302 -30.97 43.09 -10.89
N ASP A 303 -30.52 42.87 -12.13
CA ASP A 303 -31.04 43.50 -13.36
C ASP A 303 -31.88 42.55 -14.25
N PRO A 304 -33.07 42.18 -13.77
CA PRO A 304 -33.42 40.87 -13.25
C PRO A 304 -33.22 39.70 -14.23
N HIS A 305 -31.98 39.34 -14.54
CA HIS A 305 -31.65 38.14 -15.32
C HIS A 305 -31.60 36.89 -14.42
N ILE A 306 -32.29 35.83 -14.80
CA ILE A 306 -32.31 34.54 -14.08
C ILE A 306 -31.88 33.41 -15.01
N ARG A 307 -30.96 32.57 -14.58
CA ARG A 307 -30.63 31.29 -15.23
C ARG A 307 -30.98 30.13 -14.31
N GLY A 308 -31.81 29.21 -14.82
CA GLY A 308 -32.19 27.98 -14.11
C GLY A 308 -31.11 26.89 -14.19
N LEU A 309 -31.28 25.83 -13.38
CA LEU A 309 -30.31 24.74 -13.23
C LEU A 309 -30.04 23.89 -14.49
N GLU A 310 -31.05 23.72 -15.36
CA GLU A 310 -30.99 22.79 -16.51
C GLU A 310 -31.17 23.48 -17.87
N ARG A 311 -31.37 24.81 -17.91
CA ARG A 311 -31.80 25.50 -19.13
C ARG A 311 -30.75 26.48 -19.66
N ILE A 312 -30.53 26.44 -20.97
CA ILE A 312 -29.52 27.24 -21.70
C ILE A 312 -29.91 28.74 -21.81
N GLY A 313 -31.18 29.09 -21.54
CA GLY A 313 -31.71 30.46 -21.70
C GLY A 313 -31.72 31.31 -20.43
N VAL A 314 -31.73 32.64 -20.62
CA VAL A 314 -31.92 33.63 -19.54
C VAL A 314 -33.39 34.03 -19.49
N TYR A 315 -33.96 34.04 -18.28
CA TYR A 315 -35.29 34.56 -17.98
C TYR A 315 -35.16 35.98 -17.44
N HIS A 316 -36.20 36.79 -17.62
CA HIS A 316 -36.26 38.11 -17.04
C HIS A 316 -37.46 38.24 -16.10
N LEU A 317 -37.23 38.75 -14.89
CA LEU A 317 -38.28 38.99 -13.89
C LEU A 317 -38.51 40.49 -13.71
N TYR A 318 -39.32 41.10 -14.57
CA TYR A 318 -39.56 42.55 -14.52
C TYR A 318 -40.66 42.98 -13.56
N GLU A 319 -41.49 42.03 -13.12
CA GLU A 319 -42.60 42.27 -12.21
C GLU A 319 -42.11 42.40 -10.75
N GLU A 320 -42.81 43.24 -9.99
CA GLU A 320 -42.58 43.46 -8.57
C GLU A 320 -43.36 42.43 -7.76
N GLY A 321 -42.77 41.93 -6.68
CA GLY A 321 -43.40 40.93 -5.82
C GLY A 321 -42.44 39.93 -5.20
N ASP A 322 -43.03 38.94 -4.54
CA ASP A 322 -42.32 37.85 -3.88
C ASP A 322 -42.44 36.57 -4.71
N TYR A 323 -41.30 35.95 -5.01
CA TYR A 323 -41.24 34.80 -5.91
C TYR A 323 -40.44 33.66 -5.27
N ILE A 324 -40.86 32.43 -5.56
CA ILE A 324 -40.07 31.24 -5.22
C ILE A 324 -39.02 31.07 -6.32
N PHE A 325 -37.77 31.34 -5.98
CA PHE A 325 -36.63 31.18 -6.89
C PHE A 325 -36.27 29.71 -7.09
N LEU A 326 -36.27 28.93 -6.00
CA LEU A 326 -35.99 27.50 -6.03
C LEU A 326 -36.79 26.80 -4.95
N ARG A 327 -37.35 25.64 -5.29
CA ARG A 327 -38.05 24.77 -4.33
C ARG A 327 -37.65 23.32 -4.55
N ASN A 328 -37.11 22.69 -3.50
CA ASN A 328 -36.94 21.25 -3.49
C ASN A 328 -38.26 20.59 -3.08
N LYS A 329 -38.76 19.64 -3.87
CA LYS A 329 -40.03 18.94 -3.57
C LYS A 329 -39.87 17.79 -2.57
N ARG A 330 -38.64 17.33 -2.30
CA ARG A 330 -38.33 16.18 -1.43
C ARG A 330 -37.75 16.60 -0.08
N ARG A 331 -37.07 17.74 -0.02
CA ARG A 331 -36.48 18.34 1.18
C ARG A 331 -37.20 19.65 1.47
N ALA A 332 -37.38 20.00 2.74
CA ALA A 332 -37.93 21.28 3.15
C ALA A 332 -36.92 22.42 2.90
N PHE A 333 -36.60 22.66 1.62
CA PHE A 333 -35.63 23.64 1.16
C PHE A 333 -36.25 24.54 0.10
N GLU A 334 -36.28 25.84 0.38
CA GLU A 334 -36.83 26.85 -0.51
C GLU A 334 -35.99 28.12 -0.48
N ILE A 335 -35.83 28.74 -1.64
CA ILE A 335 -35.23 30.06 -1.80
C ILE A 335 -36.31 30.96 -2.36
N HIS A 336 -36.61 32.02 -1.65
CA HIS A 336 -37.55 33.07 -2.03
C HIS A 336 -36.76 34.33 -2.36
N ILE A 337 -37.19 35.07 -3.37
CA ILE A 337 -36.61 36.36 -3.76
C ILE A 337 -37.69 37.43 -3.77
N ARG A 338 -37.31 38.67 -3.45
CA ARG A 338 -38.16 39.84 -3.59
C ARG A 338 -37.67 40.72 -4.73
N SER A 339 -38.58 41.01 -5.66
CA SER A 339 -38.42 42.01 -6.71
C SER A 339 -39.09 43.31 -6.28
N TRP A 340 -38.37 44.43 -6.35
CA TRP A 340 -38.81 45.75 -5.88
C TRP A 340 -38.62 46.83 -6.95
N PRO A 341 -39.39 47.93 -6.91
CA PRO A 341 -39.23 49.05 -7.82
C PRO A 341 -37.78 49.54 -7.92
N CYS A 342 -37.31 49.64 -9.15
CA CYS A 342 -35.98 50.10 -9.54
C CYS A 342 -36.12 51.05 -10.74
N VAL A 343 -35.03 51.67 -11.21
CA VAL A 343 -35.10 52.64 -12.32
C VAL A 343 -35.57 51.95 -13.61
N GLY A 344 -36.87 52.07 -13.90
CA GLY A 344 -37.54 51.61 -15.12
C GLY A 344 -37.98 50.14 -15.15
N ARG A 345 -37.60 49.30 -14.17
CA ARG A 345 -37.91 47.85 -14.08
C ARG A 345 -37.83 47.36 -12.62
N GLY A 346 -38.32 46.16 -12.32
CA GLY A 346 -38.07 45.48 -11.03
C GLY A 346 -36.62 45.00 -10.88
N CYS A 347 -36.08 45.11 -9.66
CA CYS A 347 -34.78 44.55 -9.26
C CYS A 347 -34.94 43.57 -8.11
N ILE A 348 -34.11 42.50 -8.10
CA ILE A 348 -34.02 41.62 -6.94
C ILE A 348 -33.27 42.33 -5.81
N CYS A 349 -33.91 42.52 -4.66
CA CYS A 349 -33.36 43.25 -3.52
C CYS A 349 -33.37 42.47 -2.19
N ALA A 350 -34.05 41.33 -2.12
CA ALA A 350 -33.94 40.46 -0.95
C ALA A 350 -34.01 38.99 -1.33
N VAL A 351 -33.44 38.16 -0.46
CA VAL A 351 -33.49 36.72 -0.56
C VAL A 351 -33.76 36.12 0.82
N VAL A 352 -34.66 35.14 0.86
CA VAL A 352 -34.98 34.36 2.05
C VAL A 352 -34.74 32.89 1.76
N ILE A 353 -33.87 32.28 2.56
CA ILE A 353 -33.47 30.89 2.42
C ILE A 353 -34.08 30.12 3.58
N ARG A 354 -34.88 29.10 3.26
CA ARG A 354 -35.42 28.16 4.22
C ARG A 354 -34.73 26.81 4.05
N GLU A 355 -34.25 26.27 5.16
CA GLU A 355 -33.70 24.92 5.24
C GLU A 355 -34.19 24.21 6.50
N GLY A 356 -35.18 23.32 6.34
CA GLY A 356 -35.89 22.69 7.45
C GLY A 356 -36.62 23.74 8.29
N ASN A 357 -36.11 23.93 9.51
CA ASN A 357 -36.61 24.91 10.48
C ASN A 357 -35.81 26.22 10.48
N ASP A 358 -34.66 26.26 9.81
CA ASP A 358 -33.85 27.47 9.73
C ASP A 358 -34.38 28.37 8.61
N VAL A 359 -34.52 29.66 8.92
CA VAL A 359 -34.91 30.68 7.94
C VAL A 359 -33.94 31.84 8.05
N ILE A 360 -33.24 32.12 6.96
CA ILE A 360 -32.22 33.18 6.88
C ILE A 360 -32.66 34.18 5.83
N SER A 361 -32.72 35.46 6.18
CA SER A 361 -33.03 36.53 5.24
C SER A 361 -31.83 37.46 5.05
N VAL A 362 -31.55 37.83 3.80
CA VAL A 362 -30.65 38.91 3.43
C VAL A 362 -31.48 39.94 2.67
N ASP A 363 -31.61 41.13 3.24
CA ASP A 363 -32.51 42.18 2.74
C ASP A 363 -31.77 43.50 2.53
N VAL A 364 -31.90 44.06 1.33
CA VAL A 364 -31.45 45.40 0.93
C VAL A 364 -32.57 46.22 0.25
N CYS A 365 -33.82 45.79 0.35
CA CYS A 365 -34.97 46.54 -0.16
C CYS A 365 -35.18 47.86 0.62
N ASP A 366 -36.04 48.75 0.11
CA ASP A 366 -36.36 50.07 0.69
C ASP A 366 -35.22 51.10 0.72
N ASN A 367 -34.23 50.98 -0.15
CA ASN A 367 -33.07 51.88 -0.18
C ASN A 367 -33.26 53.05 -1.16
N THR A 368 -33.96 54.10 -0.75
CA THR A 368 -34.23 55.28 -1.61
C THR A 368 -33.07 56.29 -1.68
N ASN A 369 -32.07 56.22 -0.80
CA ASN A 369 -31.08 57.31 -0.60
C ASN A 369 -29.59 56.90 -0.54
N GLY A 370 -29.21 55.70 -0.97
CA GLY A 370 -27.80 55.30 -1.12
C GLY A 370 -27.30 54.31 -0.06
N ILE A 371 -26.60 53.28 -0.58
CA ILE A 371 -25.79 52.22 0.06
C ILE A 371 -26.04 52.03 1.58
N THR A 372 -27.16 51.37 1.93
CA THR A 372 -27.29 50.78 3.26
C THR A 372 -26.73 49.34 3.24
N PRO A 373 -26.02 48.91 4.30
CA PRO A 373 -25.51 47.55 4.38
C PRO A 373 -26.64 46.53 4.48
N ALA A 374 -26.46 45.38 3.85
CA ALA A 374 -27.43 44.28 3.87
C ALA A 374 -27.82 43.87 5.30
N LYS A 375 -29.12 43.73 5.53
CA LYS A 375 -29.67 43.25 6.79
C LYS A 375 -29.75 41.73 6.74
N LEU A 376 -28.74 41.06 7.30
CA LEU A 376 -28.77 39.62 7.56
C LEU A 376 -29.56 39.35 8.83
N ARG A 377 -30.56 38.47 8.77
CA ARG A 377 -31.35 38.02 9.94
C ARG A 377 -31.57 36.52 9.90
N VAL A 378 -31.53 35.90 11.06
CA VAL A 378 -31.98 34.52 11.27
C VAL A 378 -33.40 34.61 11.86
N LEU A 379 -34.39 34.32 11.04
CA LEU A 379 -35.81 34.49 11.36
C LEU A 379 -36.39 33.30 12.15
N SER A 380 -35.66 32.19 12.27
CA SER A 380 -36.06 31.02 13.06
C SER A 380 -35.94 31.23 14.59
N GLY A 381 -35.33 32.32 15.04
CA GLY A 381 -35.28 32.71 16.46
C GLY A 381 -34.35 31.88 17.35
N GLN A 382 -33.60 30.93 16.79
CA GLN A 382 -32.55 30.13 17.43
C GLN A 382 -31.25 30.19 16.63
N ASP A 383 -30.15 29.74 17.22
CA ASP A 383 -28.90 29.51 16.48
C ASP A 383 -29.14 28.57 15.30
N VAL A 384 -28.46 28.82 14.19
CA VAL A 384 -28.58 28.00 12.98
C VAL A 384 -28.22 26.54 13.28
N ALA A 385 -28.92 25.59 12.65
CA ALA A 385 -28.69 24.18 12.91
C ALA A 385 -27.22 23.78 12.65
N PRO A 386 -26.69 22.78 13.38
CA PRO A 386 -25.34 22.26 13.17
C PRO A 386 -25.08 21.90 11.70
N GLY A 387 -23.94 22.35 11.18
CA GLY A 387 -23.55 22.18 9.77
C GLY A 387 -23.94 23.34 8.85
N THR A 388 -24.81 24.26 9.29
CA THR A 388 -25.10 25.51 8.57
C THR A 388 -24.03 26.57 8.88
N LYS A 389 -23.37 27.11 7.85
CA LYS A 389 -22.40 28.20 7.97
C LYS A 389 -22.91 29.42 7.21
N ILE A 390 -22.84 30.58 7.85
CA ILE A 390 -23.07 31.88 7.21
C ILE A 390 -21.76 32.65 7.25
N GLN A 391 -21.22 32.98 6.09
CA GLN A 391 -19.98 33.72 5.94
C GLN A 391 -20.27 35.04 5.24
N ARG A 392 -19.59 36.11 5.67
CA ARG A 392 -19.66 37.45 5.08
C ARG A 392 -18.26 37.87 4.63
N SER A 393 -18.15 38.39 3.41
CA SER A 393 -16.89 38.93 2.90
C SER A 393 -16.45 40.18 3.70
N ARG A 394 -15.15 40.51 3.67
CA ARG A 394 -14.59 41.67 4.40
C ARG A 394 -15.18 43.01 3.96
N ASP A 395 -15.55 43.14 2.69
CA ASP A 395 -16.23 44.33 2.14
C ASP A 395 -17.72 44.39 2.53
N GLY A 396 -18.24 43.32 3.15
CA GLY A 396 -19.61 43.22 3.61
C GLY A 396 -20.66 43.08 2.50
N GLN A 397 -20.24 42.93 1.24
CA GLN A 397 -21.08 42.87 0.04
C GLN A 397 -21.48 41.45 -0.38
N THR A 398 -20.69 40.45 0.02
CA THR A 398 -20.95 39.05 -0.32
C THR A 398 -21.32 38.26 0.93
N PHE A 399 -22.39 37.48 0.82
CA PHE A 399 -22.85 36.54 1.83
C PHE A 399 -22.83 35.14 1.23
N MET A 400 -22.31 34.17 1.97
CA MET A 400 -22.33 32.77 1.59
C MET A 400 -23.07 32.00 2.68
N VAL A 401 -24.14 31.32 2.30
CA VAL A 401 -24.88 30.41 3.17
C VAL A 401 -24.61 29.01 2.66
N SER A 402 -23.95 28.18 3.45
CA SER A 402 -23.71 26.77 3.12
C SER A 402 -24.24 25.85 4.21
N LYS A 403 -24.65 24.65 3.81
CA LYS A 403 -24.97 23.56 4.75
C LYS A 403 -24.33 22.27 4.28
N GLY A 404 -23.39 21.76 5.08
CA GLY A 404 -22.79 20.46 4.87
C GLY A 404 -23.64 19.38 5.54
N LEU A 405 -24.32 18.55 4.74
CA LEU A 405 -24.88 17.27 5.18
C LEU A 405 -23.99 16.15 4.65
N GLN A 406 -23.88 15.04 5.39
CA GLN A 406 -23.00 13.89 5.12
C GLN A 406 -23.05 13.32 3.68
N SER A 407 -24.02 13.72 2.86
CA SER A 407 -24.16 13.27 1.47
C SER A 407 -24.53 14.38 0.47
N PHE A 408 -24.71 15.65 0.89
CA PHE A 408 -25.03 16.79 0.03
C PHE A 408 -24.60 18.10 0.68
N GLU A 409 -23.83 18.92 -0.03
CA GLU A 409 -23.63 20.32 0.33
C GLU A 409 -24.56 21.20 -0.51
N THR A 410 -25.06 22.30 0.06
CA THR A 410 -25.83 23.30 -0.69
C THR A 410 -25.26 24.65 -0.33
N ALA A 411 -24.66 25.34 -1.30
CA ALA A 411 -24.07 26.65 -1.11
C ALA A 411 -24.84 27.71 -1.91
N ILE A 412 -25.17 28.82 -1.26
CA ILE A 412 -25.83 29.97 -1.87
C ILE A 412 -24.93 31.16 -1.68
N LYS A 413 -24.46 31.74 -2.78
CA LYS A 413 -23.67 32.97 -2.80
C LYS A 413 -24.56 34.13 -3.21
N ILE A 414 -24.62 35.15 -2.36
CA ILE A 414 -25.39 36.37 -2.56
C ILE A 414 -24.36 37.50 -2.65
N LYS A 415 -24.38 38.25 -3.74
CA LYS A 415 -23.54 39.45 -3.91
C LYS A 415 -24.42 40.66 -4.10
N ILE A 416 -24.18 41.68 -3.29
CA ILE A 416 -24.89 42.96 -3.30
C ILE A 416 -23.95 44.00 -3.90
N PHE A 417 -24.41 44.70 -4.93
CA PHE A 417 -23.65 45.72 -5.63
C PHE A 417 -24.01 47.13 -5.17
#